data_AF-A0A1F4UGY0-F1
#
_entry.id   AF-A0A1F4UGY0-F1
#
_cell.length_a   1.000
_cell.length_b   1.000
_cell.length_c   1.000
_cell.angle_alpha   90.00
_cell.angle_beta   90.00
_cell.angle_gamma   90.00
#
_symmetry.space_group_name_H-M   'P 1'
#
loop_
_entity.id
_entity.type
_entity.pdbx_description
1 polymer ?
#
loop_
_entity_poly.entity_id
_entity_poly.type
_entity_poly.pdbx_seq_one_letter_code
_entity_poly.pdbx_strand_id
1 'polypeptide(L)'
;MKSRWYANWLIVITVCLFLSSLGLFVLSLKSTVGFTKCAYGDDLGDNCICSLDGKKICDEKVNVDESLESSEFTSDNLKYTYDFTDFIDAGNRVTSNVIFSDISYMGGGLSVTLQIRAFCNDDENVAQQIGFYKLDKERLVLTVSSNIVNDSFSLPCTTRSEFYIGNFPKEVVEEFEVFYQDEFKVLYPANSCVYEGFVRNEGDVYNSNNGCFLCQCEGGENICEQETGCLQ
;
A
#
# COMPACT_ATOMS: atom_id res chain seq x y z
N MET A 1 37.32 69.86 17.68
CA MET A 1 38.36 68.85 17.37
C MET A 1 37.77 67.83 16.41
N LYS A 2 38.14 67.86 15.11
CA LYS A 2 37.77 66.82 14.14
C LYS A 2 38.95 65.87 14.01
N SER A 3 38.88 64.71 14.68
CA SER A 3 39.87 63.65 14.54
C SER A 3 39.76 63.09 13.11
N ARG A 4 40.70 63.44 12.24
CA ARG A 4 40.83 62.85 10.91
C ARG A 4 41.51 61.50 11.09
N TRP A 5 40.72 60.43 11.14
CA TRP A 5 41.23 59.07 11.07
C TRP A 5 41.87 58.84 9.71
N TYR A 6 43.20 58.77 9.67
CA TYR A 6 43.93 58.24 8.52
C TYR A 6 43.76 56.71 8.54
N ALA A 7 42.63 56.24 8.01
CA ALA A 7 42.45 54.83 7.76
C ALA A 7 43.43 54.42 6.65
N ASN A 8 44.24 53.39 6.91
CA ASN A 8 45.05 52.79 5.88
C ASN A 8 44.11 52.05 4.93
N TRP A 9 43.77 52.71 3.81
CA TRP A 9 42.81 52.21 2.83
C TRP A 9 43.19 50.85 2.25
N LEU A 10 44.49 50.53 2.22
CA LEU A 10 44.96 49.21 1.80
C LEU A 10 44.48 48.11 2.76
N ILE A 11 44.51 48.39 4.07
CA ILE A 11 44.00 47.46 5.10
C ILE A 11 42.48 47.31 4.98
N VAL A 12 41.76 48.42 4.78
CA VAL A 12 40.29 48.41 4.63
C VAL A 12 39.88 47.57 3.42
N ILE A 13 40.55 47.74 2.28
CA ILE A 13 40.27 46.97 1.08
C ILE A 13 40.58 45.49 1.29
N THR A 14 41.70 45.14 1.93
CA THR A 14 42.03 43.74 2.21
C THR A 14 41.03 43.07 3.16
N VAL A 15 40.50 43.79 4.15
CA VAL A 15 39.48 43.26 5.06
C VAL A 15 38.15 43.06 4.32
N CYS A 16 37.74 44.00 3.47
CA CYS A 16 36.54 43.85 2.65
C CYS A 16 36.63 42.68 1.67
N LEU A 17 37.79 42.48 1.02
CA LEU A 17 38.02 41.35 0.11
C LEU A 17 38.06 40.01 0.85
N PHE A 18 38.64 40.00 2.06
CA PHE A 18 38.64 38.80 2.89
C PHE A 18 37.21 38.41 3.29
N LEU A 19 36.41 39.38 3.75
CA LEU A 19 35.01 39.15 4.15
C LEU A 19 34.13 38.72 2.97
N SER A 20 34.32 39.29 1.77
CA SER A 20 33.58 38.86 0.58
C SER A 20 33.97 37.44 0.15
N SER A 21 35.25 37.09 0.21
CA SER A 21 35.73 35.73 -0.07
C SER A 21 35.22 34.71 0.93
N LEU A 22 35.16 35.07 2.22
CA LEU A 22 34.58 34.24 3.28
C LEU A 22 33.07 34.05 3.08
N GLY A 23 32.37 35.11 2.67
CA GLY A 23 30.93 35.04 2.35
C GLY A 23 30.63 34.08 1.19
N LEU A 24 31.41 34.15 0.12
CA LEU A 24 31.31 33.21 -1.01
C LEU A 24 31.67 31.78 -0.60
N PHE A 25 32.67 31.61 0.27
CA PHE A 25 33.05 30.30 0.79
C PHE A 25 31.95 29.69 1.68
N VAL A 26 31.30 30.47 2.53
CA VAL A 26 30.16 30.01 3.35
C VAL A 26 28.94 29.67 2.51
N LEU A 27 28.63 30.47 1.47
CA LEU A 27 27.58 30.14 0.50
C LEU A 27 27.89 28.85 -0.26
N SER A 28 29.14 28.67 -0.69
CA SER A 28 29.60 27.44 -1.32
C SER A 28 29.47 26.25 -0.38
N LEU A 29 29.90 26.37 0.88
CA LEU A 29 29.73 25.32 1.89
C LEU A 29 28.26 25.00 2.17
N LYS A 30 27.35 25.98 2.18
CA LYS A 30 25.91 25.72 2.33
C LYS A 30 25.33 24.91 1.16
N SER A 31 25.90 25.05 -0.03
CA SER A 31 25.51 24.26 -1.22
C SER A 31 26.17 22.88 -1.29
N THR A 32 27.39 22.73 -0.74
CA THR A 32 28.16 21.47 -0.77
C THR A 32 27.90 20.58 0.45
N VAL A 33 27.69 21.19 1.62
CA VAL A 33 27.28 20.53 2.88
C VAL A 33 25.76 20.61 2.94
N GLY A 34 25.10 19.68 2.25
CA GLY A 34 23.65 19.59 2.21
C GLY A 34 23.03 19.44 3.60
N PHE A 35 22.65 20.57 4.20
CA PHE A 35 21.78 20.63 5.38
C PHE A 35 20.30 20.36 5.06
N THR A 36 20.02 19.93 3.83
CA THR A 36 18.73 19.38 3.39
C THR A 36 18.84 17.90 3.00
N LYS A 37 19.83 17.17 3.54
CA LYS A 37 19.92 15.72 3.38
C LYS A 37 18.98 15.06 4.37
N CYS A 38 17.80 14.68 3.89
CA CYS A 38 16.96 13.68 4.52
C CYS A 38 17.62 12.29 4.41
N ALA A 39 17.27 11.36 5.31
CA ALA A 39 17.73 9.99 5.17
C ALA A 39 16.98 9.35 3.99
N TYR A 40 17.68 8.53 3.19
CA TYR A 40 17.06 7.82 2.08
C TYR A 40 15.93 6.93 2.62
N GLY A 41 14.71 7.15 2.12
CA GLY A 41 13.51 6.43 2.57
C GLY A 41 12.78 7.04 3.77
N ASP A 42 13.22 8.16 4.34
CA ASP A 42 12.41 8.89 5.33
C ASP A 42 11.16 9.48 4.66
N ASP A 43 10.00 9.18 5.23
CA ASP A 43 8.76 9.88 4.93
C ASP A 43 8.75 11.22 5.65
N LEU A 44 8.75 12.30 4.87
CA LEU A 44 8.79 13.67 5.37
C LEU A 44 7.39 14.29 5.50
N GLY A 45 6.32 13.51 5.24
CA GLY A 45 4.95 14.00 5.10
C GLY A 45 4.72 14.76 3.79
N ASP A 46 3.44 14.95 3.44
CA ASP A 46 2.97 15.69 2.25
C ASP A 46 3.44 15.14 0.89
N ASN A 47 3.45 13.81 0.68
CA ASN A 47 3.89 13.15 -0.56
C ASN A 47 5.30 13.57 -1.01
N CYS A 48 6.23 13.63 -0.06
CA CYS A 48 7.63 13.95 -0.33
C CYS A 48 8.55 12.81 0.11
N ILE A 49 9.38 12.33 -0.81
CA ILE A 49 10.38 11.28 -0.52
C ILE A 49 11.80 11.82 -0.62
N CYS A 50 12.71 11.19 0.12
CA CYS A 50 14.14 11.50 0.01
C CYS A 50 14.82 10.62 -1.03
N SER A 51 15.38 11.25 -2.07
CA SER A 51 16.21 10.59 -3.10
C SER A 51 17.53 10.06 -2.54
N LEU A 52 18.15 9.11 -3.25
CA LEU A 52 19.50 8.58 -2.98
C LEU A 52 20.57 9.68 -2.85
N ASP A 53 20.36 10.82 -3.51
CA ASP A 53 21.25 11.99 -3.40
C ASP A 53 21.01 12.84 -2.15
N GLY A 54 20.09 12.42 -1.27
CA GLY A 54 19.65 13.18 -0.10
C GLY A 54 18.86 14.43 -0.50
N LYS A 55 18.11 14.38 -1.60
CA LYS A 55 17.26 15.49 -2.07
C LYS A 55 15.79 15.19 -1.80
N LYS A 56 15.09 16.14 -1.20
CA LYS A 56 13.63 16.12 -1.07
C LYS A 56 13.01 16.21 -2.47
N ILE A 57 12.29 15.17 -2.88
CA ILE A 57 11.47 15.15 -4.09
C ILE A 57 10.01 15.20 -3.61
N CYS A 58 9.32 16.28 -3.94
CA CYS A 58 7.88 16.43 -3.73
C CYS A 58 7.21 16.54 -5.08
N ASP A 59 6.05 15.91 -5.24
CA ASP A 59 5.24 16.07 -6.46
C ASP A 59 4.61 17.45 -6.52
N GLU A 60 5.36 18.44 -7.03
CA GLU A 60 4.76 19.66 -7.54
C GLU A 60 4.09 19.34 -8.87
N LYS A 61 2.76 19.19 -8.82
CA LYS A 61 1.78 19.21 -9.93
C LYS A 61 2.40 19.43 -11.33
N VAL A 62 2.89 18.35 -11.95
CA VAL A 62 3.18 18.32 -13.39
C VAL A 62 2.33 17.22 -14.01
N ASN A 63 1.37 17.63 -14.82
CA ASN A 63 0.59 16.77 -15.71
C ASN A 63 1.52 16.07 -16.70
N VAL A 64 1.71 14.75 -16.57
CA VAL A 64 1.87 13.79 -17.67
C VAL A 64 1.32 12.44 -17.20
N ASP A 65 0.52 11.83 -18.06
CA ASP A 65 -0.26 10.61 -17.88
C ASP A 65 0.50 9.37 -17.38
N GLU A 66 -0.26 8.45 -16.78
CA GLU A 66 0.08 7.09 -16.33
C GLU A 66 0.87 6.95 -15.01
N SER A 67 0.25 7.39 -13.92
CA SER A 67 0.44 6.74 -12.62
C SER A 67 -0.94 6.53 -11.98
N LEU A 68 -1.09 5.47 -11.19
CA LEU A 68 -2.30 5.17 -10.41
C LEU A 68 -2.83 6.48 -9.78
N GLU A 69 -4.13 6.76 -9.86
CA GLU A 69 -4.75 7.85 -9.11
C GLU A 69 -4.64 7.53 -7.60
N SER A 70 -3.46 7.83 -7.05
CA SER A 70 -2.98 7.48 -5.71
C SER A 70 -3.80 8.16 -4.60
N SER A 71 -4.70 9.08 -4.94
CA SER A 71 -5.58 9.74 -3.97
C SER A 71 -6.73 8.86 -3.46
N GLU A 72 -7.05 7.75 -4.13
CA GLU A 72 -8.20 6.92 -3.74
C GLU A 72 -7.86 5.82 -2.73
N PHE A 73 -6.61 5.36 -2.70
CA PHE A 73 -6.17 4.26 -1.86
C PHE A 73 -5.49 4.77 -0.59
N THR A 74 -5.76 4.12 0.54
CA THR A 74 -5.18 4.43 1.84
C THR A 74 -4.56 3.19 2.47
N SER A 75 -3.61 3.40 3.37
CA SER A 75 -3.06 2.41 4.29
C SER A 75 -3.42 2.70 5.76
N ASP A 76 -4.33 3.65 6.01
CA ASP A 76 -4.75 4.04 7.35
C ASP A 76 -5.43 2.87 8.08
N ASN A 77 -4.99 2.58 9.30
CA ASN A 77 -5.46 1.44 10.11
C ASN A 77 -5.34 0.07 9.43
N LEU A 78 -4.58 -0.03 8.33
CA LEU A 78 -4.28 -1.28 7.68
C LEU A 78 -3.00 -1.88 8.26
N LYS A 79 -3.09 -3.13 8.71
CA LYS A 79 -1.93 -3.98 8.94
C LYS A 79 -1.87 -4.99 7.80
N TYR A 80 -0.85 -4.86 6.97
CA TYR A 80 -0.57 -5.77 5.87
C TYR A 80 0.62 -6.67 6.20
N THR A 81 0.46 -7.97 6.01
CA THR A 81 1.53 -8.97 6.16
C THR A 81 1.51 -9.92 4.97
N TYR A 82 2.66 -10.49 4.63
CA TYR A 82 2.79 -11.42 3.52
C TYR A 82 3.89 -12.44 3.81
N ASP A 83 3.65 -13.67 3.36
CA ASP A 83 4.58 -14.78 3.51
C ASP A 83 4.70 -15.54 2.19
N PHE A 84 5.88 -16.12 1.94
CA PHE A 84 6.11 -17.03 0.82
C PHE A 84 5.30 -18.32 1.00
N THR A 85 4.76 -18.84 -0.10
CA THR A 85 4.04 -20.12 -0.12
C THR A 85 4.75 -21.16 -0.99
N ASP A 86 4.98 -20.83 -2.27
CA ASP A 86 5.58 -21.77 -3.23
C ASP A 86 6.17 -21.01 -4.44
N PHE A 87 7.10 -21.65 -5.16
CA PHE A 87 7.57 -21.16 -6.45
C PHE A 87 6.61 -21.54 -7.57
N ILE A 88 6.56 -20.73 -8.62
CA ILE A 88 5.71 -21.01 -9.78
C ILE A 88 6.51 -21.79 -10.82
N ASP A 89 6.25 -23.09 -10.92
CA ASP A 89 6.86 -23.93 -11.94
C ASP A 89 6.24 -23.67 -13.33
N ALA A 90 7.08 -23.57 -14.37
CA ALA A 90 6.68 -23.19 -15.73
C ALA A 90 5.70 -24.19 -16.39
N GLY A 91 5.50 -25.37 -15.79
CA GLY A 91 4.54 -26.38 -16.22
C GLY A 91 3.07 -26.03 -15.93
N ASN A 92 2.79 -25.19 -14.93
CA ASN A 92 1.43 -24.79 -14.57
C ASN A 92 1.06 -23.46 -15.23
N ARG A 93 0.72 -23.53 -16.52
CA ARG A 93 -0.01 -22.46 -17.21
C ARG A 93 -1.46 -22.43 -16.73
N VAL A 94 -1.68 -21.83 -15.57
CA VAL A 94 -3.00 -21.31 -15.19
C VAL A 94 -2.85 -19.81 -14.94
N THR A 95 -3.87 -19.08 -15.36
CA THR A 95 -4.05 -17.63 -15.46
C THR A 95 -3.75 -16.88 -14.17
N SER A 96 -3.84 -15.55 -14.17
CA SER A 96 -3.60 -14.70 -13.00
C SER A 96 -4.42 -15.18 -11.80
N ASN A 97 -3.73 -15.81 -10.84
CA ASN A 97 -4.35 -16.54 -9.73
C ASN A 97 -4.33 -15.65 -8.49
N VAL A 98 -5.29 -14.76 -8.40
CA VAL A 98 -5.71 -14.21 -7.11
C VAL A 98 -6.69 -15.20 -6.52
N ILE A 99 -6.37 -15.78 -5.37
CA ILE A 99 -7.23 -16.75 -4.69
C ILE A 99 -7.56 -16.21 -3.30
N PHE A 100 -8.81 -15.85 -3.09
CA PHE A 100 -9.30 -15.51 -1.75
C PHE A 100 -9.43 -16.80 -0.93
N SER A 101 -8.90 -16.76 0.29
CA SER A 101 -8.84 -17.93 1.17
C SER A 101 -9.66 -17.76 2.44
N ASP A 102 -9.74 -16.55 2.98
CA ASP A 102 -10.57 -16.23 4.14
C ASP A 102 -10.93 -14.75 4.14
N ILE A 103 -12.19 -14.46 4.46
CA ILE A 103 -12.71 -13.13 4.72
C ILE A 103 -13.52 -13.21 6.01
N SER A 104 -13.09 -12.48 7.02
CA SER A 104 -13.74 -12.48 8.33
C SER A 104 -13.92 -11.07 8.87
N TYR A 105 -15.13 -10.81 9.38
CA TYR A 105 -15.50 -9.56 10.02
C TYR A 105 -15.87 -9.82 11.47
N MET A 106 -15.03 -9.37 12.40
CA MET A 106 -15.24 -9.58 13.84
C MET A 106 -14.79 -8.37 14.66
N GLY A 107 -15.59 -7.96 15.62
CA GLY A 107 -15.23 -6.91 16.59
C GLY A 107 -14.92 -5.55 15.94
N GLY A 108 -15.54 -5.25 14.79
CA GLY A 108 -15.29 -4.01 14.03
C GLY A 108 -13.99 -4.02 13.22
N GLY A 109 -13.27 -5.14 13.15
CA GLY A 109 -12.14 -5.32 12.25
C GLY A 109 -12.49 -6.25 11.09
N LEU A 110 -11.95 -5.96 9.90
CA LEU A 110 -12.06 -6.80 8.72
C LEU A 110 -10.71 -7.43 8.40
N SER A 111 -10.68 -8.76 8.30
CA SER A 111 -9.51 -9.53 7.90
C SER A 111 -9.77 -10.17 6.53
N VAL A 112 -8.84 -10.01 5.60
CA VAL A 112 -8.90 -10.60 4.26
C VAL A 112 -7.57 -11.29 3.98
N THR A 113 -7.63 -12.60 3.70
CA THR A 113 -6.48 -13.42 3.33
C THR A 113 -6.63 -13.88 1.89
N LEU A 114 -5.65 -13.56 1.06
CA LEU A 114 -5.62 -14.02 -0.33
C LEU A 114 -4.22 -14.46 -0.75
N GLN A 115 -4.15 -15.35 -1.73
CA GLN A 115 -2.92 -15.73 -2.39
C GLN A 115 -2.75 -14.92 -3.66
N ILE A 116 -1.58 -14.31 -3.82
CA ILE A 116 -1.21 -13.53 -5.00
C ILE A 116 0.17 -13.93 -5.51
N ARG A 117 0.45 -13.59 -6.76
CA ARG A 117 1.78 -13.76 -7.33
C ARG A 117 2.66 -12.58 -6.97
N ALA A 118 3.91 -12.86 -6.66
CA ALA A 118 4.92 -11.86 -6.39
C ALA A 118 6.27 -12.32 -6.97
N PHE A 119 7.31 -11.52 -6.71
CA PHE A 119 8.69 -11.88 -6.99
C PHE A 119 9.40 -12.25 -5.69
N CYS A 120 10.16 -13.35 -5.75
CA CYS A 120 10.96 -13.88 -4.67
C CYS A 120 12.41 -14.04 -5.09
N ASN A 121 13.29 -14.23 -4.12
CA ASN A 121 14.69 -14.61 -4.34
C ASN A 121 14.89 -16.12 -4.11
N ASP A 122 16.12 -16.60 -4.34
CA ASP A 122 16.50 -18.01 -4.15
C ASP A 122 16.36 -18.48 -2.68
N ASP A 123 16.37 -17.56 -1.72
CA ASP A 123 16.23 -17.82 -0.29
C ASP A 123 14.76 -17.81 0.18
N GLU A 124 13.80 -17.91 -0.75
CA GLU A 124 12.36 -17.91 -0.46
C GLU A 124 11.84 -16.61 0.19
N ASN A 125 12.62 -15.53 0.11
CA ASN A 125 12.17 -14.22 0.57
C ASN A 125 11.37 -13.53 -0.54
N VAL A 126 10.24 -12.97 -0.14
CA VAL A 126 9.38 -12.18 -1.02
C VAL A 126 9.93 -10.76 -1.12
N ALA A 127 9.87 -10.16 -2.32
CA ALA A 127 10.14 -8.75 -2.52
C ALA A 127 9.29 -7.90 -1.57
N GLN A 128 9.81 -6.75 -1.15
CA GLN A 128 9.10 -5.93 -0.19
C GLN A 128 7.77 -5.45 -0.78
N GLN A 129 6.68 -5.72 -0.06
CA GLN A 129 5.33 -5.36 -0.46
C GLN A 129 4.66 -4.42 0.54
N ILE A 130 3.79 -3.53 0.04
CA ILE A 130 2.95 -2.65 0.84
C ILE A 130 1.51 -2.81 0.35
N GLY A 131 0.61 -3.12 1.28
CA GLY A 131 -0.82 -3.22 1.01
C GLY A 131 -1.52 -1.87 1.10
N PHE A 132 -2.57 -1.70 0.30
CA PHE A 132 -3.48 -0.58 0.35
C PHE A 132 -4.92 -1.05 0.18
N TYR A 133 -5.86 -0.22 0.59
CA TYR A 133 -7.26 -0.43 0.30
C TYR A 133 -7.99 0.86 -0.07
N LYS A 134 -9.10 0.74 -0.78
CA LYS A 134 -10.09 1.80 -0.94
C LYS A 134 -11.49 1.29 -0.68
N LEU A 135 -12.34 2.17 -0.19
CA LEU A 135 -13.77 1.93 -0.02
C LEU A 135 -14.53 2.79 -1.02
N ASP A 136 -15.21 2.14 -1.96
CA ASP A 136 -16.12 2.81 -2.91
C ASP A 136 -17.53 2.27 -2.71
N LYS A 137 -18.37 3.07 -2.03
CA LYS A 137 -19.73 2.68 -1.63
C LYS A 137 -19.69 1.35 -0.87
N GLU A 138 -20.25 0.27 -1.43
CA GLU A 138 -20.31 -1.07 -0.85
C GLU A 138 -19.13 -1.96 -1.24
N ARG A 139 -18.11 -1.43 -1.92
CA ARG A 139 -16.99 -2.22 -2.41
C ARG A 139 -15.71 -1.90 -1.67
N LEU A 140 -15.08 -2.92 -1.11
CA LEU A 140 -13.71 -2.88 -0.66
C LEU A 140 -12.80 -3.33 -1.79
N VAL A 141 -11.83 -2.51 -2.17
CA VAL A 141 -10.81 -2.88 -3.15
C VAL A 141 -9.45 -2.88 -2.47
N LEU A 142 -8.81 -4.03 -2.43
CA LEU A 142 -7.46 -4.24 -1.92
C LEU A 142 -6.46 -4.17 -3.08
N THR A 143 -5.24 -3.73 -2.80
CA THR A 143 -4.15 -3.78 -3.78
C THR A 143 -2.81 -3.83 -3.07
N VAL A 144 -1.77 -4.25 -3.79
CA VAL A 144 -0.40 -4.29 -3.29
C VAL A 144 0.52 -3.57 -4.24
N SER A 145 1.48 -2.82 -3.68
CA SER A 145 2.63 -2.32 -4.42
C SER A 145 3.87 -3.09 -4.00
N SER A 146 4.63 -3.59 -4.99
CA SER A 146 5.87 -4.33 -4.78
C SER A 146 7.07 -3.46 -5.12
N ASN A 147 8.12 -3.50 -4.29
CA ASN A 147 9.40 -2.88 -4.56
C ASN A 147 10.41 -3.94 -5.03
N ILE A 148 10.65 -3.97 -6.34
CA ILE A 148 11.58 -4.89 -7.02
C ILE A 148 12.89 -4.21 -7.46
N VAL A 149 13.33 -3.15 -6.76
CA VAL A 149 14.58 -2.44 -7.09
C VAL A 149 15.83 -3.34 -6.93
N ASN A 150 15.74 -4.40 -6.14
CA ASN A 150 16.81 -5.36 -5.98
C ASN A 150 16.66 -6.54 -6.97
N ASP A 151 17.60 -6.66 -7.90
CA ASP A 151 17.66 -7.70 -8.93
C ASP A 151 17.68 -9.14 -8.38
N SER A 152 17.95 -9.33 -7.07
CA SER A 152 17.85 -10.66 -6.45
C SER A 152 16.42 -11.22 -6.43
N PHE A 153 15.40 -10.36 -6.52
CA PHE A 153 14.00 -10.78 -6.57
C PHE A 153 13.54 -10.98 -8.02
N SER A 154 14.00 -12.07 -8.63
CA SER A 154 13.74 -12.38 -10.04
C SER A 154 12.84 -13.59 -10.26
N LEU A 155 12.55 -14.37 -9.21
CA LEU A 155 11.81 -15.63 -9.34
C LEU A 155 10.31 -15.40 -9.10
N PRO A 156 9.41 -15.82 -10.00
CA PRO A 156 7.98 -15.75 -9.74
C PRO A 156 7.58 -16.75 -8.66
N CYS A 157 6.81 -16.29 -7.68
CA CYS A 157 6.34 -17.08 -6.54
C CYS A 157 4.90 -16.75 -6.20
N THR A 158 4.26 -17.63 -5.42
CA THR A 158 2.97 -17.39 -4.78
C THR A 158 3.20 -16.99 -3.33
N THR A 159 2.44 -16.00 -2.89
CA THR A 159 2.52 -15.44 -1.53
C THR A 159 1.14 -15.44 -0.91
N ARG A 160 1.09 -15.72 0.40
CA ARG A 160 -0.11 -15.51 1.22
C ARG A 160 -0.06 -14.08 1.75
N SER A 161 -1.02 -13.27 1.33
CA SER A 161 -1.19 -11.88 1.72
C SER A 161 -2.37 -11.74 2.69
N GLU A 162 -2.14 -11.07 3.80
CA GLU A 162 -3.12 -10.81 4.86
C GLU A 162 -3.32 -9.31 5.04
N PHE A 163 -4.56 -8.87 4.91
CA PHE A 163 -5.01 -7.50 5.11
C PHE A 163 -5.89 -7.45 6.34
N TYR A 164 -5.46 -6.75 7.38
CA TYR A 164 -6.28 -6.48 8.55
C TYR A 164 -6.57 -4.99 8.65
N ILE A 165 -7.82 -4.59 8.46
CA ILE A 165 -8.29 -3.21 8.59
C ILE A 165 -8.97 -3.07 9.96
N GLY A 166 -8.30 -2.41 10.89
CA GLY A 166 -8.84 -2.11 12.22
C GLY A 166 -9.84 -0.96 12.20
N ASN A 167 -10.85 -1.00 13.08
CA ASN A 167 -11.94 -0.01 13.13
C ASN A 167 -12.56 0.24 11.74
N PHE A 168 -12.91 -0.85 11.05
CA PHE A 168 -13.46 -0.81 9.70
C PHE A 168 -14.63 0.18 9.66
N PRO A 169 -14.56 1.23 8.83
CA PRO A 169 -15.39 2.42 9.00
C PRO A 169 -16.85 2.23 8.56
N LYS A 170 -17.22 1.01 8.16
CA LYS A 170 -18.52 0.70 7.58
C LYS A 170 -19.12 -0.58 8.16
N GLU A 171 -20.43 -0.61 8.28
CA GLU A 171 -21.17 -1.85 8.53
C GLU A 171 -21.19 -2.70 7.25
N VAL A 172 -21.03 -4.00 7.43
CA VAL A 172 -21.07 -4.97 6.34
C VAL A 172 -22.53 -5.33 6.07
N VAL A 173 -23.04 -4.91 4.91
CA VAL A 173 -24.42 -5.14 4.45
C VAL A 173 -24.46 -6.19 3.34
N GLU A 174 -25.66 -6.61 2.91
CA GLU A 174 -25.84 -7.68 1.92
C GLU A 174 -25.14 -7.39 0.58
N GLU A 175 -25.05 -6.13 0.19
CA GLU A 175 -24.38 -5.69 -1.05
C GLU A 175 -22.86 -5.49 -0.92
N PHE A 176 -22.28 -5.81 0.24
CA PHE A 176 -20.85 -5.61 0.48
C PHE A 176 -20.00 -6.62 -0.31
N GLU A 177 -19.11 -6.10 -1.15
CA GLU A 177 -18.24 -6.91 -2.00
C GLU A 177 -16.76 -6.61 -1.74
N VAL A 178 -15.94 -7.66 -1.79
CA VAL A 178 -14.48 -7.57 -1.67
C VAL A 178 -13.83 -7.88 -3.01
N PHE A 179 -12.93 -6.99 -3.42
CA PHE A 179 -12.14 -7.12 -4.63
C PHE A 179 -10.66 -6.97 -4.34
N TYR A 180 -9.85 -7.56 -5.20
CA TYR A 180 -8.42 -7.27 -5.31
C TYR A 180 -8.16 -6.64 -6.68
N GLN A 181 -7.34 -5.59 -6.72
CA GLN A 181 -6.89 -4.94 -7.94
C GLN A 181 -5.40 -5.18 -8.13
N ASP A 182 -5.02 -5.73 -9.28
CA ASP A 182 -3.61 -5.89 -9.66
C ASP A 182 -2.99 -4.59 -10.21
N GLU A 183 -1.70 -4.65 -10.55
CA GLU A 183 -0.96 -3.54 -11.15
C GLU A 183 -1.48 -3.13 -12.55
N PHE A 184 -2.23 -4.01 -13.23
CA PHE A 184 -2.86 -3.77 -14.52
C PHE A 184 -4.31 -3.26 -14.39
N LYS A 185 -4.76 -2.94 -13.17
CA LYS A 185 -6.12 -2.49 -12.83
C LYS A 185 -7.21 -3.55 -13.10
N VAL A 186 -6.84 -4.82 -13.19
CA VAL A 186 -7.80 -5.92 -13.29
C VAL A 186 -8.36 -6.18 -11.90
N LEU A 187 -9.68 -6.27 -11.81
CA LEU A 187 -10.41 -6.55 -10.56
C LEU A 187 -10.73 -8.05 -10.46
N TYR A 188 -10.40 -8.62 -9.32
CA TYR A 188 -10.66 -10.00 -8.94
C TYR A 188 -11.68 -10.01 -7.80
N PRO A 189 -12.92 -10.49 -8.04
CA PRO A 189 -13.92 -10.58 -6.99
C PRO A 189 -13.60 -11.73 -6.03
N ALA A 190 -13.90 -11.54 -4.75
CA ALA A 190 -13.81 -12.59 -3.75
C ALA A 190 -14.97 -13.59 -3.81
N ASN A 191 -16.08 -13.21 -4.44
CA ASN A 191 -17.34 -13.96 -4.44
C ASN A 191 -17.83 -14.31 -3.02
N SER A 192 -17.47 -13.52 -2.02
CA SER A 192 -17.99 -13.67 -0.66
C SER A 192 -19.44 -13.20 -0.58
N CYS A 193 -20.23 -13.86 0.26
CA CYS A 193 -21.61 -13.49 0.53
C CYS A 193 -21.72 -12.84 1.90
N VAL A 194 -22.71 -11.96 2.07
CA VAL A 194 -23.13 -11.50 3.39
C VAL A 194 -24.51 -12.05 3.68
N TYR A 195 -24.66 -12.69 4.83
CA TYR A 195 -25.92 -13.30 5.26
C TYR A 195 -26.15 -13.05 6.74
N GLU A 196 -27.28 -12.42 7.07
CA GLU A 196 -27.67 -12.10 8.45
C GLU A 196 -26.57 -11.36 9.24
N GLY A 197 -25.79 -10.51 8.57
CA GLY A 197 -24.70 -9.72 9.15
C GLY A 197 -23.36 -10.44 9.25
N PHE A 198 -23.25 -11.67 8.75
CA PHE A 198 -22.00 -12.44 8.71
C PHE A 198 -21.44 -12.52 7.30
N VAL A 199 -20.13 -12.33 7.16
CA VAL A 199 -19.42 -12.61 5.91
C VAL A 199 -19.20 -14.12 5.77
N ARG A 200 -19.45 -14.64 4.58
CA ARG A 200 -19.33 -16.04 4.18
C ARG A 200 -18.39 -16.13 2.99
N ASN A 201 -17.44 -17.04 3.03
CA ASN A 201 -16.53 -17.27 1.92
C ASN A 201 -17.22 -18.06 0.81
N GLU A 202 -16.68 -17.95 -0.41
CA GLU A 202 -17.12 -18.77 -1.53
C GLU A 202 -17.06 -20.27 -1.18
N GLY A 203 -18.18 -20.97 -1.35
CA GLY A 203 -18.32 -22.39 -1.02
C GLY A 203 -18.70 -22.69 0.44
N ASP A 204 -18.81 -21.68 1.31
CA ASP A 204 -19.28 -21.90 2.68
C ASP A 204 -20.74 -22.37 2.69
N VAL A 205 -21.03 -23.33 3.59
CA VAL A 205 -22.39 -23.84 3.87
C VAL A 205 -22.77 -23.50 5.31
N TYR A 206 -23.94 -22.89 5.51
CA TYR A 206 -24.41 -22.38 6.79
C TYR A 206 -25.92 -22.46 6.91
N ASN A 207 -26.40 -22.52 8.15
CA ASN A 207 -27.83 -22.46 8.45
C ASN A 207 -28.26 -21.02 8.74
N SER A 208 -29.51 -20.71 8.44
CA SER A 208 -30.14 -19.47 8.90
C SER A 208 -30.31 -19.44 10.42
N ASN A 209 -30.44 -18.24 10.99
CA ASN A 209 -30.64 -18.05 12.43
C ASN A 209 -31.89 -18.77 12.98
N ASN A 210 -32.93 -18.93 12.15
CA ASN A 210 -34.13 -19.68 12.53
C ASN A 210 -34.01 -21.21 12.30
N GLY A 211 -32.89 -21.68 11.74
CA GLY A 211 -32.62 -23.09 11.45
C GLY A 211 -33.48 -23.70 10.34
N CYS A 212 -34.21 -22.88 9.58
CA CYS A 212 -35.14 -23.36 8.56
C CYS A 212 -34.60 -23.31 7.13
N PHE A 213 -33.45 -22.68 6.92
CA PHE A 213 -32.81 -22.63 5.62
C PHE A 213 -31.36 -23.12 5.76
N LEU A 214 -30.99 -24.02 4.85
CA LEU A 214 -29.61 -24.39 4.59
C LEU A 214 -29.14 -23.56 3.39
N CYS A 215 -28.17 -22.70 3.61
CA CYS A 215 -27.64 -21.78 2.61
C CYS A 215 -26.21 -22.15 2.23
N GLN A 216 -25.88 -21.93 0.96
CA GLN A 216 -24.53 -22.00 0.43
C GLN A 216 -24.18 -20.67 -0.24
N CYS A 217 -22.97 -20.18 -0.02
CA CYS A 217 -22.43 -19.06 -0.78
C CYS A 217 -21.81 -19.58 -2.08
N GLU A 218 -22.37 -19.19 -3.22
CA GLU A 218 -21.89 -19.60 -4.54
C GLU A 218 -21.92 -18.40 -5.49
N GLY A 219 -20.75 -18.06 -6.05
CA GLY A 219 -20.61 -16.94 -6.98
C GLY A 219 -20.96 -15.57 -6.39
N GLY A 220 -20.84 -15.39 -5.07
CA GLY A 220 -21.26 -14.17 -4.37
C GLY A 220 -22.77 -14.08 -4.09
N GLU A 221 -23.54 -15.14 -4.36
CA GLU A 221 -24.96 -15.21 -4.07
C GLU A 221 -25.27 -16.23 -2.95
N ASN A 222 -26.25 -15.89 -2.11
CA ASN A 222 -26.77 -16.79 -1.09
C ASN A 222 -27.83 -17.74 -1.69
N ILE A 223 -27.46 -18.99 -1.95
CA ILE A 223 -28.38 -20.02 -2.44
C ILE A 223 -28.93 -20.79 -1.25
N CYS A 224 -30.19 -20.57 -0.90
CA CYS A 224 -30.83 -21.16 0.28
C CYS A 224 -31.95 -22.15 -0.08
N GLU A 225 -31.92 -23.33 0.53
CA GLU A 225 -32.96 -24.33 0.45
C GLU A 225 -33.69 -24.46 1.79
N GLN A 226 -35.01 -24.62 1.75
CA GLN A 226 -35.80 -24.78 2.97
C GLN A 226 -35.66 -26.21 3.51
N GLU A 227 -35.31 -26.31 4.79
CA GLU A 227 -35.19 -27.58 5.48
C GLU A 227 -36.55 -28.24 5.70
N THR A 228 -36.63 -29.54 5.41
CA THR A 228 -37.88 -30.33 5.48
C THR A 228 -38.52 -30.33 6.88
N GLY A 229 -37.74 -30.13 7.93
CA GLY A 229 -38.23 -30.02 9.32
C GLY A 229 -39.04 -28.75 9.62
N CYS A 230 -38.96 -27.73 8.76
CA CYS A 230 -39.69 -26.47 8.91
C CYS A 230 -40.94 -26.35 8.01
N LEU A 231 -41.26 -27.40 7.23
CA LEU A 231 -42.51 -27.50 6.48
C LEU A 231 -43.62 -27.98 7.43
N GLN A 232 -44.22 -27.07 8.20
CA GLN A 232 -45.44 -27.31 8.98
C GLN A 232 -46.62 -26.53 8.39
#